data_AF-A0A1J4KIQ7-F1
#
_entry.id   AF-A0A1J4KIQ7-F1
#
_cell.length_a   1.000
_cell.length_b   1.000
_cell.length_c   1.000
_cell.angle_alpha   90.00
_cell.angle_beta   90.00
_cell.angle_gamma   90.00
#
_symmetry.space_group_name_H-M   'P 1'
#
loop_
_entity.id
_entity.type
_entity.pdbx_description
1 polymer ?
#
loop_
_entity_poly.entity_id
_entity_poly.type
_entity_poly.pdbx_seq_one_letter_code
_entity_poly.pdbx_strand_id
1 'polypeptide(L)'
;MQLEEICFLAIDICGIFNEAKDNITYNLMFDWFIAGHSEIFVNFLFDKCGEISHSSICSEYQIIFMNSILKMWKSIVLCIPPKRVIFHSSSRNGLLLFKMATNVTNSYLSYILTIINNKQSNESPNEEANEPNDVNINYPQNESIHDIDSNGLNHHHYKGIKYSFVILQNLVSGGYVPFGAFKIYNDLVFENTLKILTDTFKALHIETIIQYPSVLSSVIHLFRDLVFYHFEILFSIDFNLIDTILLYTEKCLLQPHEEIQNMAIDIVANILQNSIDRLHGQNPIQDYFSDFSTIFFILWQIILHDTSKINSNIVFSIKTMIFLKISSIELVKEKIYEKIFEQKRVLLNKLFDELSVKLNSKNSHDIILQLQSILTFLQQFTSFSFV
;
A
#
# COMPACT_ATOMS: atom_id res chain seq x y z
N MET A 1 -14.05 -14.69 -30.27
CA MET A 1 -13.66 -15.48 -29.09
C MET A 1 -14.72 -15.23 -28.02
N GLN A 2 -15.34 -16.27 -27.50
CA GLN A 2 -16.34 -16.15 -26.43
C GLN A 2 -15.64 -15.73 -25.13
N LEU A 3 -16.34 -14.96 -24.29
CA LEU A 3 -15.85 -14.40 -23.02
C LEU A 3 -15.19 -15.47 -22.12
N GLU A 4 -15.74 -16.69 -22.13
CA GLU A 4 -15.25 -17.85 -21.40
C GLU A 4 -13.91 -18.38 -21.94
N GLU A 5 -13.71 -18.40 -23.25
CA GLU A 5 -12.47 -18.90 -23.89
C GLU A 5 -11.26 -18.04 -23.47
N ILE A 6 -11.43 -16.72 -23.40
CA ILE A 6 -10.38 -15.79 -22.93
C ILE A 6 -10.04 -16.06 -21.47
N CYS A 7 -11.05 -16.33 -20.64
CA CYS A 7 -10.85 -16.63 -19.23
C CYS A 7 -10.04 -17.91 -19.04
N PHE A 8 -10.42 -19.00 -19.71
CA PHE A 8 -9.70 -20.26 -19.62
C PHE A 8 -8.27 -20.12 -20.12
N LEU A 9 -8.07 -19.40 -21.22
CA LEU A 9 -6.73 -19.11 -21.72
C LEU A 9 -5.91 -18.29 -20.71
N ALA A 10 -6.50 -17.28 -20.06
CA ALA A 10 -5.81 -16.51 -19.02
C ALA A 10 -5.41 -17.39 -17.81
N ILE A 11 -6.25 -18.36 -17.44
CA ILE A 11 -5.94 -19.33 -16.38
C ILE A 11 -4.78 -20.24 -16.80
N ASP A 12 -4.78 -20.74 -18.04
CA ASP A 12 -3.71 -21.59 -18.56
C ASP A 12 -2.38 -20.83 -18.63
N ILE A 13 -2.39 -19.59 -19.16
CA ILE A 13 -1.20 -18.72 -19.18
C ILE A 13 -0.70 -18.42 -17.76
N CYS A 14 -1.61 -18.20 -16.80
CA CYS A 14 -1.24 -18.04 -15.40
C CYS A 14 -0.47 -19.27 -14.88
N GLY A 15 -0.93 -20.48 -15.22
CA GLY A 15 -0.27 -21.75 -14.89
C GLY A 15 1.11 -21.87 -15.51
N ILE A 16 1.24 -21.56 -16.80
CA ILE A 16 2.52 -21.58 -17.53
C ILE A 16 3.55 -20.66 -16.87
N PHE A 17 3.18 -19.40 -16.58
CA PHE A 17 4.09 -18.47 -15.92
C PHE A 17 4.38 -18.83 -14.46
N ASN A 18 3.50 -19.56 -13.76
CA ASN A 18 3.80 -20.07 -12.43
C ASN A 18 4.89 -21.16 -12.47
N GLU A 19 4.92 -21.99 -13.53
CA GLU A 19 5.93 -23.04 -13.69
C GLU A 19 7.25 -22.53 -14.29
N ALA A 20 7.27 -21.36 -14.93
CA ALA A 20 8.50 -20.69 -15.33
C ALA A 20 9.27 -20.17 -14.09
N LYS A 21 10.08 -21.04 -13.48
CA LYS A 21 10.76 -20.79 -12.19
C LYS A 21 12.17 -20.19 -12.35
N ASP A 22 12.74 -20.23 -13.54
CA ASP A 22 14.08 -19.73 -13.84
C ASP A 22 14.07 -18.70 -14.98
N ASN A 23 15.18 -17.97 -15.13
CA ASN A 23 15.30 -16.91 -16.13
C ASN A 23 15.24 -17.42 -17.59
N ILE A 24 15.68 -18.65 -17.85
CA ILE A 24 15.70 -19.21 -19.21
C ILE A 24 14.26 -19.53 -19.63
N THR A 25 13.53 -20.27 -18.78
CA THR A 25 12.12 -20.61 -19.03
C THR A 25 11.24 -19.37 -19.06
N TYR A 26 11.49 -18.41 -18.16
CA TYR A 26 10.77 -17.14 -18.15
C TYR A 26 10.98 -16.34 -19.44
N ASN A 27 12.23 -16.16 -19.91
CA ASN A 27 12.48 -15.39 -21.13
C ASN A 27 11.86 -16.03 -22.37
N LEU A 28 11.88 -17.36 -22.48
CA LEU A 28 11.19 -18.06 -23.58
C LEU A 28 9.68 -17.74 -23.59
N MET A 29 9.04 -17.78 -22.42
CA MET A 29 7.62 -17.44 -22.29
C MET A 29 7.36 -15.95 -22.49
N PHE A 30 8.27 -15.09 -22.05
CA PHE A 30 8.20 -13.65 -22.21
C PHE A 30 8.20 -13.27 -23.69
N ASP A 31 9.17 -13.76 -24.46
CA ASP A 31 9.31 -13.43 -25.88
C ASP A 31 8.12 -13.93 -26.70
N TRP A 32 7.59 -15.12 -26.36
CA TRP A 32 6.39 -15.64 -27.00
C TRP A 32 5.15 -14.83 -26.60
N PHE A 33 4.87 -14.69 -25.31
CA PHE A 33 3.60 -14.15 -24.83
C PHE A 33 3.57 -12.64 -24.80
N ILE A 34 4.52 -12.01 -24.10
CA ILE A 34 4.49 -10.56 -23.85
C ILE A 34 4.69 -9.79 -25.15
N ALA A 35 5.68 -10.17 -25.96
CA ALA A 35 5.97 -9.47 -27.21
C ALA A 35 5.00 -9.81 -28.35
N GLY A 36 4.31 -10.96 -28.31
CA GLY A 36 3.51 -11.45 -29.46
C GLY A 36 2.01 -11.59 -29.23
N HIS A 37 1.55 -11.89 -28.02
CA HIS A 37 0.18 -12.38 -27.79
C HIS A 37 -0.57 -11.69 -26.64
N SER A 38 0.13 -10.97 -25.76
CA SER A 38 -0.46 -10.41 -24.54
C SER A 38 -1.50 -9.31 -24.81
N GLU A 39 -1.39 -8.62 -25.95
CA GLU A 39 -2.23 -7.47 -26.31
C GLU A 39 -3.72 -7.83 -26.38
N ILE A 40 -4.07 -9.06 -26.76
CA ILE A 40 -5.47 -9.51 -26.81
C ILE A 40 -6.15 -9.44 -25.43
N PHE A 41 -5.41 -9.72 -24.36
CA PHE A 41 -5.93 -9.66 -22.98
C PHE A 41 -6.00 -8.23 -22.48
N VAL A 42 -5.03 -7.40 -22.85
CA VAL A 42 -4.99 -5.97 -22.47
C VAL A 42 -6.17 -5.25 -23.11
N ASN A 43 -6.34 -5.40 -24.42
CA ASN A 43 -7.42 -4.75 -25.17
C ASN A 43 -8.78 -5.26 -24.72
N PHE A 44 -8.94 -6.57 -24.51
CA PHE A 44 -10.18 -7.11 -23.99
C PHE A 44 -10.54 -6.56 -22.60
N LEU A 45 -9.58 -6.48 -21.68
CA LEU A 45 -9.82 -5.90 -20.36
C LEU A 45 -10.21 -4.42 -20.50
N PHE A 46 -9.50 -3.66 -21.34
CA PHE A 46 -9.78 -2.26 -21.60
C PHE A 46 -11.20 -2.06 -22.15
N ASP A 47 -11.58 -2.83 -23.18
CA ASP A 47 -12.91 -2.79 -23.80
C ASP A 47 -13.99 -3.11 -22.77
N LYS A 48 -13.80 -4.13 -21.92
CA LYS A 48 -14.76 -4.49 -20.88
C LYS A 48 -14.85 -3.44 -19.78
N CYS A 49 -13.72 -2.92 -19.29
CA CYS A 49 -13.73 -1.81 -18.34
C CYS A 49 -14.46 -0.58 -18.92
N GLY A 50 -14.27 -0.28 -20.21
CA GLY A 50 -14.93 0.81 -20.92
C GLY A 50 -16.43 0.61 -21.13
N GLU A 51 -16.85 -0.54 -21.68
CA GLU A 51 -18.27 -0.88 -21.89
C GLU A 51 -19.07 -0.84 -20.59
N ILE A 52 -18.51 -1.35 -19.50
CA ILE A 52 -19.20 -1.47 -18.21
C ILE A 52 -19.31 -0.09 -17.53
N SER A 53 -18.38 0.82 -17.77
CA SER A 53 -18.45 2.19 -17.23
C SER A 53 -19.72 2.95 -17.67
N HIS A 54 -20.38 2.52 -18.76
CA HIS A 54 -21.60 3.12 -19.30
C HIS A 54 -22.89 2.33 -19.01
N SER A 55 -22.80 1.10 -18.49
CA SER A 55 -23.98 0.28 -18.18
C SER A 55 -24.14 0.09 -16.67
N SER A 56 -25.36 0.25 -16.18
CA SER A 56 -25.66 0.36 -14.75
C SER A 56 -25.50 -0.94 -13.95
N ILE A 57 -25.24 -2.09 -14.59
CA ILE A 57 -25.10 -3.38 -13.91
C ILE A 57 -24.00 -4.22 -14.57
N CYS A 58 -22.85 -4.30 -13.90
CA CYS A 58 -21.81 -5.30 -14.20
C CYS A 58 -22.22 -6.64 -13.60
N SER A 59 -22.20 -7.71 -14.40
CA SER A 59 -22.47 -9.05 -13.84
C SER A 59 -21.27 -9.54 -13.03
N GLU A 60 -21.53 -10.30 -11.96
CA GLU A 60 -20.47 -10.89 -11.14
C GLU A 60 -19.48 -11.71 -11.99
N TYR A 61 -19.99 -12.42 -13.01
CA TYR A 61 -19.21 -13.16 -13.98
C TYR A 61 -18.19 -12.28 -14.72
N GLN A 62 -18.57 -11.07 -15.15
CA GLN A 62 -17.65 -10.14 -15.82
C GLN A 62 -16.49 -9.74 -14.90
N ILE A 63 -16.76 -9.47 -13.61
CA ILE A 63 -15.73 -9.14 -12.62
C ILE A 63 -14.79 -10.33 -12.40
N ILE A 64 -15.33 -11.55 -12.34
CA ILE A 64 -14.53 -12.77 -12.22
C ILE A 64 -13.60 -12.93 -13.44
N PHE A 65 -14.08 -12.63 -14.65
CA PHE A 65 -13.25 -12.70 -15.85
C PHE A 65 -12.11 -11.68 -15.86
N MET A 66 -12.40 -10.42 -15.49
CA MET A 66 -11.36 -9.40 -15.31
C MET A 66 -10.32 -9.86 -14.27
N ASN A 67 -10.78 -10.46 -13.18
CA ASN A 67 -9.90 -10.99 -12.13
C ASN A 67 -9.00 -12.14 -12.61
N SER A 68 -9.44 -12.97 -13.56
CA SER A 68 -8.59 -14.01 -14.18
C SER A 68 -7.44 -13.39 -14.95
N ILE A 69 -7.69 -12.32 -15.71
CA ILE A 69 -6.65 -11.58 -16.45
C ILE A 69 -5.68 -10.90 -15.47
N LEU A 70 -6.18 -10.24 -14.43
CA LEU A 70 -5.33 -9.67 -13.38
C LEU A 70 -4.49 -10.73 -12.68
N LYS A 71 -5.06 -11.91 -12.37
CA LYS A 71 -4.34 -13.02 -11.76
C LYS A 71 -3.23 -13.56 -12.67
N MET A 72 -3.48 -13.63 -13.97
CA MET A 72 -2.48 -13.97 -14.99
C MET A 72 -1.32 -12.97 -14.98
N TRP A 73 -1.61 -11.67 -15.05
CA TRP A 73 -0.57 -10.63 -15.00
C TRP A 73 0.21 -10.63 -13.69
N LYS A 74 -0.46 -10.88 -12.56
CA LYS A 74 0.19 -11.07 -11.27
C LYS A 74 1.19 -12.23 -11.28
N SER A 75 0.89 -13.32 -11.99
CA SER A 75 1.86 -14.40 -12.21
C SER A 75 3.02 -13.89 -13.07
N ILE A 76 2.74 -13.28 -14.23
CA ILE A 76 3.78 -12.81 -15.17
C ILE A 76 4.83 -11.91 -14.49
N VAL A 77 4.41 -10.97 -13.64
CA VAL A 77 5.34 -10.01 -13.02
C VAL A 77 6.02 -10.52 -11.75
N LEU A 78 5.66 -11.71 -11.26
CA LEU A 78 6.06 -12.21 -9.93
C LEU A 78 7.59 -12.20 -9.73
N CYS A 79 8.02 -11.59 -8.63
CA CYS A 79 9.43 -11.34 -8.28
C CYS A 79 9.89 -12.08 -7.01
N ILE A 80 9.34 -13.26 -6.72
CA ILE A 80 9.72 -14.02 -5.52
C ILE A 80 11.10 -14.67 -5.74
N PRO A 81 12.00 -14.68 -4.74
CA PRO A 81 13.25 -15.43 -4.81
C PRO A 81 13.02 -16.95 -5.05
N PRO A 82 13.79 -17.59 -5.94
CA PRO A 82 14.82 -17.00 -6.80
C PRO A 82 14.20 -16.11 -7.90
N LYS A 83 14.75 -14.90 -8.08
CA LYS A 83 14.23 -13.95 -9.07
C LYS A 83 14.31 -14.56 -10.47
N ARG A 84 13.15 -14.86 -11.06
CA ARG A 84 13.05 -15.38 -12.43
C ARG A 84 13.12 -14.29 -13.50
N VAL A 85 12.67 -13.08 -13.17
CA VAL A 85 12.68 -11.96 -14.12
C VAL A 85 14.01 -11.25 -14.00
N ILE A 86 14.92 -11.53 -14.95
CA ILE A 86 16.24 -10.90 -15.00
C ILE A 86 16.45 -10.34 -16.39
N PHE A 87 16.34 -9.02 -16.50
CA PHE A 87 16.68 -8.28 -17.72
C PHE A 87 17.99 -7.53 -17.52
N HIS A 88 18.79 -7.46 -18.60
CA HIS A 88 19.93 -6.55 -18.62
C HIS A 88 19.46 -5.10 -18.47
N SER A 89 20.25 -4.25 -17.80
CA SER A 89 19.92 -2.83 -17.56
C SER A 89 19.71 -2.02 -18.84
N SER A 90 20.27 -2.46 -19.97
CA SER A 90 20.07 -1.88 -21.30
C SER A 90 18.87 -2.47 -22.08
N SER A 91 18.21 -3.49 -21.54
CA SER A 91 17.11 -4.17 -22.21
C SER A 91 15.83 -3.33 -22.17
N ARG A 92 15.11 -3.31 -23.30
CA ARG A 92 13.78 -2.69 -23.40
C ARG A 92 12.69 -3.55 -22.79
N ASN A 93 12.95 -4.83 -22.48
CA ASN A 93 11.96 -5.79 -22.02
C ASN A 93 11.34 -5.38 -20.67
N GLY A 94 12.13 -4.82 -19.76
CA GLY A 94 11.63 -4.31 -18.49
C GLY A 94 10.63 -3.16 -18.66
N LEU A 95 10.92 -2.23 -19.57
CA LEU A 95 10.02 -1.13 -19.89
C LEU A 95 8.74 -1.63 -20.58
N LEU A 96 8.87 -2.58 -21.51
CA LEU A 96 7.73 -3.20 -22.17
C LEU A 96 6.80 -3.91 -21.17
N LEU A 97 7.38 -4.74 -20.30
CA LEU A 97 6.66 -5.45 -19.26
C LEU A 97 5.92 -4.47 -18.33
N PHE A 98 6.62 -3.41 -17.90
CA PHE A 98 6.05 -2.37 -17.06
C PHE A 98 4.83 -1.75 -17.73
N LYS A 99 4.98 -1.27 -18.97
CA LYS A 99 3.88 -0.62 -19.73
C LYS A 99 2.65 -1.51 -19.87
N MET A 100 2.85 -2.76 -20.27
CA MET A 100 1.72 -3.68 -20.48
C MET A 100 1.00 -4.01 -19.17
N ALA A 101 1.76 -4.27 -18.10
CA ALA A 101 1.18 -4.57 -16.79
C ALA A 101 0.52 -3.33 -16.15
N THR A 102 1.08 -2.13 -16.33
CA THR A 102 0.45 -0.89 -15.87
C THR A 102 -0.80 -0.57 -16.67
N ASN A 103 -0.85 -0.84 -17.98
CA ASN A 103 -2.08 -0.64 -18.76
C ASN A 103 -3.23 -1.50 -18.21
N VAL A 104 -2.95 -2.75 -17.87
CA VAL A 104 -3.92 -3.68 -17.28
C VAL A 104 -4.43 -3.20 -15.92
N THR A 105 -3.51 -2.83 -15.03
CA THR A 105 -3.87 -2.38 -13.68
C THR A 105 -4.57 -1.02 -13.71
N ASN A 106 -4.07 -0.05 -14.49
CA ASN A 106 -4.68 1.27 -14.64
C ASN A 106 -6.09 1.19 -15.24
N SER A 107 -6.33 0.29 -16.20
CA SER A 107 -7.67 0.08 -16.77
C SER A 107 -8.65 -0.39 -15.71
N TYR A 108 -8.25 -1.38 -14.90
CA TYR A 108 -9.09 -1.90 -13.84
C TYR A 108 -9.32 -0.89 -12.72
N LEU A 109 -8.28 -0.17 -12.27
CA LEU A 109 -8.41 0.85 -11.22
C LEU A 109 -9.26 2.04 -11.69
N SER A 110 -9.16 2.45 -12.96
CA SER A 110 -10.03 3.48 -13.54
C SER A 110 -11.48 3.03 -13.60
N TYR A 111 -11.73 1.75 -13.88
CA TYR A 111 -13.06 1.16 -13.79
C TYR A 111 -13.60 1.21 -12.35
N ILE A 112 -12.81 0.84 -11.34
CA ILE A 112 -13.18 0.95 -9.92
C ILE A 112 -13.52 2.40 -9.56
N LEU A 113 -12.68 3.36 -9.94
CA LEU A 113 -12.94 4.79 -9.72
C LEU A 113 -14.27 5.24 -10.32
N THR A 114 -14.59 4.77 -11.52
CA THR A 114 -15.85 5.11 -12.18
C THR A 114 -17.06 4.59 -11.42
N ILE A 115 -17.00 3.36 -10.88
CA ILE A 115 -18.08 2.80 -10.05
C ILE A 115 -18.30 3.65 -8.80
N ILE A 116 -17.20 3.99 -8.09
CA ILE A 116 -17.27 4.77 -6.85
C ILE A 116 -17.87 6.15 -7.13
N ASN A 117 -17.36 6.84 -8.16
CA ASN A 117 -17.81 8.18 -8.53
C ASN A 117 -19.29 8.20 -8.92
N ASN A 118 -19.75 7.21 -9.71
CA ASN A 118 -21.15 7.10 -10.12
C ASN A 118 -22.08 6.87 -8.92
N LYS A 119 -21.63 6.12 -7.91
CA LYS A 119 -22.41 5.93 -6.69
C LYS A 119 -22.50 7.21 -5.86
N GLN A 120 -21.38 7.90 -5.67
CA GLN A 120 -21.34 9.18 -4.96
C GLN A 120 -22.20 10.27 -5.63
N SER A 121 -22.25 10.32 -6.97
CA SER A 121 -23.12 11.25 -7.68
C SER A 121 -24.62 10.95 -7.52
N ASN A 122 -24.99 9.68 -7.37
CA ASN A 122 -26.38 9.26 -7.21
C ASN A 122 -26.92 9.44 -5.77
N GLU A 123 -26.05 9.64 -4.79
CA GLU A 123 -26.41 9.86 -3.37
C GLU A 123 -26.58 11.36 -3.01
N SER A 124 -26.45 12.27 -3.98
CA SER A 124 -26.76 13.70 -3.81
C SER A 124 -28.28 13.96 -3.92
N PRO A 125 -28.92 14.77 -3.06
CA PRO A 125 -30.37 14.88 -3.00
C PRO A 125 -30.90 15.72 -4.16
N ASN A 126 -31.46 15.07 -5.18
CA ASN A 126 -32.47 15.70 -6.03
C ASN A 126 -33.84 15.28 -5.51
N GLU A 127 -34.49 16.21 -4.81
CA GLU A 127 -35.93 16.22 -4.64
C GLU A 127 -36.64 16.31 -6.02
N GLU A 128 -37.85 15.77 -6.04
CA GLU A 128 -38.92 15.90 -7.06
C GLU A 128 -38.97 14.86 -8.21
N ALA A 129 -39.73 13.81 -7.90
CA ALA A 129 -40.88 13.27 -8.65
C ALA A 129 -40.73 12.95 -10.15
N ASN A 130 -40.93 11.66 -10.50
CA ASN A 130 -42.15 11.18 -11.16
C ASN A 130 -42.04 9.66 -11.44
N GLU A 131 -42.92 8.85 -10.83
CA GLU A 131 -43.25 7.51 -11.34
C GLU A 131 -43.91 7.62 -12.72
N PRO A 132 -43.75 6.62 -13.61
CA PRO A 132 -44.81 5.60 -13.68
C PRO A 132 -44.35 4.17 -14.02
N ASN A 133 -45.02 3.22 -13.35
CA ASN A 133 -45.59 1.94 -13.80
C ASN A 133 -44.74 0.88 -14.56
N ASP A 134 -44.49 -0.22 -13.84
CA ASP A 134 -44.63 -1.64 -14.22
C ASP A 134 -44.21 -2.13 -15.62
N VAL A 135 -43.12 -2.93 -15.64
CA VAL A 135 -43.14 -4.26 -16.27
C VAL A 135 -42.44 -5.26 -15.35
N ASN A 136 -43.27 -6.07 -14.70
CA ASN A 136 -42.88 -7.21 -13.88
C ASN A 136 -42.35 -8.34 -14.79
N ILE A 137 -41.02 -8.54 -14.83
CA ILE A 137 -40.39 -9.74 -15.40
C ILE A 137 -39.74 -10.49 -14.24
N ASN A 138 -40.45 -11.51 -13.75
CA ASN A 138 -39.96 -12.50 -12.80
C ASN A 138 -38.78 -13.26 -13.42
N TYR A 139 -37.57 -13.00 -12.93
CA TYR A 139 -36.44 -13.95 -13.02
C TYR A 139 -36.30 -14.68 -11.69
N PRO A 140 -35.90 -15.97 -11.70
CA PRO A 140 -35.88 -16.78 -10.50
C PRO A 140 -34.84 -16.21 -9.53
N GLN A 141 -35.33 -15.68 -8.41
CA GLN A 141 -34.52 -15.47 -7.23
C GLN A 141 -34.08 -16.83 -6.72
N ASN A 142 -32.79 -17.14 -6.81
CA ASN A 142 -32.14 -18.06 -5.90
C ASN A 142 -30.64 -17.79 -5.84
N GLU A 143 -30.20 -17.57 -4.60
CA GLU A 143 -28.83 -17.73 -4.05
C GLU A 143 -27.89 -16.49 -4.03
N SER A 144 -27.95 -15.81 -2.87
CA SER A 144 -27.01 -14.89 -2.20
C SER A 144 -26.42 -13.70 -2.99
N ILE A 145 -27.09 -12.55 -2.90
CA ILE A 145 -26.49 -11.22 -3.03
C ILE A 145 -25.41 -11.11 -1.93
N HIS A 146 -24.14 -11.29 -2.28
CA HIS A 146 -23.04 -10.93 -1.39
C HIS A 146 -22.93 -9.40 -1.31
N ASP A 147 -23.00 -8.87 -0.08
CA ASP A 147 -23.12 -7.46 0.29
C ASP A 147 -22.24 -6.51 -0.53
N ILE A 148 -22.89 -5.64 -1.31
CA ILE A 148 -22.27 -4.49 -1.95
C ILE A 148 -22.04 -3.41 -0.87
N ASP A 149 -20.83 -2.89 -0.76
CA ASP A 149 -20.47 -1.90 0.24
C ASP A 149 -20.95 -0.47 -0.10
N SER A 150 -20.62 0.51 0.75
CA SER A 150 -20.92 1.94 0.53
C SER A 150 -20.33 2.49 -0.76
N ASN A 151 -19.28 1.87 -1.30
CA ASN A 151 -18.62 2.27 -2.54
C ASN A 151 -19.22 1.59 -3.78
N GLY A 152 -20.22 0.72 -3.62
CA GLY A 152 -20.83 0.00 -4.74
C GLY A 152 -20.00 -1.22 -5.16
N LEU A 153 -19.04 -1.62 -4.33
CA LEU A 153 -18.10 -2.69 -4.58
C LEU A 153 -18.47 -3.94 -3.78
N ASN A 154 -18.28 -5.10 -4.40
CA ASN A 154 -18.43 -6.40 -3.76
C ASN A 154 -17.06 -7.07 -3.56
N HIS A 155 -17.05 -8.25 -2.94
CA HIS A 155 -15.81 -9.00 -2.69
C HIS A 155 -14.96 -9.25 -3.96
N HIS A 156 -15.59 -9.46 -5.13
CA HIS A 156 -14.87 -9.69 -6.39
C HIS A 156 -14.14 -8.44 -6.88
N HIS A 157 -14.68 -7.24 -6.63
CA HIS A 157 -13.97 -5.99 -6.93
C HIS A 157 -12.71 -5.86 -6.07
N TYR A 158 -12.82 -6.09 -4.76
CA TYR A 158 -11.68 -6.07 -3.84
C TYR A 158 -10.59 -7.09 -4.19
N LYS A 159 -10.99 -8.25 -4.71
CA LYS A 159 -10.04 -9.26 -5.22
C LYS A 159 -9.24 -8.75 -6.41
N GLY A 160 -9.86 -8.02 -7.33
CA GLY A 160 -9.17 -7.39 -8.46
C GLY A 160 -8.27 -6.23 -8.05
N ILE A 161 -8.72 -5.41 -7.10
CA ILE A 161 -7.93 -4.33 -6.49
C ILE A 161 -6.64 -4.92 -5.89
N LYS A 162 -6.77 -5.99 -5.09
CA LYS A 162 -5.63 -6.73 -4.54
C LYS A 162 -4.66 -7.19 -5.62
N TYR A 163 -5.15 -7.81 -6.69
CA TYR A 163 -4.26 -8.26 -7.78
C TYR A 163 -3.54 -7.09 -8.44
N SER A 164 -4.22 -5.95 -8.62
CA SER A 164 -3.63 -4.74 -9.18
C SER A 164 -2.49 -4.22 -8.31
N PHE A 165 -2.69 -4.14 -6.98
CA PHE A 165 -1.63 -3.71 -6.06
C PHE A 165 -0.47 -4.69 -5.99
N VAL A 166 -0.71 -6.01 -6.01
CA VAL A 166 0.37 -7.00 -6.06
C VAL A 166 1.15 -6.92 -7.38
N ILE A 167 0.49 -6.68 -8.52
CA ILE A 167 1.18 -6.47 -9.80
C ILE A 167 2.11 -5.27 -9.69
N LEU A 168 1.58 -4.13 -9.25
CA LEU A 168 2.35 -2.89 -9.11
C LEU A 168 3.51 -3.04 -8.13
N GLN A 169 3.30 -3.73 -7.01
CA GLN A 169 4.33 -4.04 -6.02
C GLN A 169 5.50 -4.79 -6.66
N ASN A 170 5.22 -5.84 -7.44
CA ASN A 170 6.25 -6.63 -8.10
C ASN A 170 6.99 -5.83 -9.19
N LEU A 171 6.28 -4.96 -9.92
CA LEU A 171 6.89 -4.08 -10.92
C LEU A 171 7.88 -3.09 -10.29
N VAL A 172 7.53 -2.49 -9.16
CA VAL A 172 8.40 -1.49 -8.50
C VAL A 172 9.58 -2.12 -7.75
N SER A 173 9.40 -3.31 -7.17
CA SER A 173 10.45 -4.02 -6.40
C SER A 173 11.30 -5.00 -7.22
N GLY A 174 10.90 -5.30 -8.45
CA GLY A 174 11.52 -6.35 -9.27
C GLY A 174 12.98 -6.09 -9.62
N GLY A 175 13.37 -4.82 -9.78
CA GLY A 175 14.73 -4.42 -10.14
C GLY A 175 15.10 -4.64 -11.61
N TYR A 176 14.12 -4.96 -12.47
CA TYR A 176 14.29 -5.14 -13.91
C TYR A 176 13.74 -3.98 -14.74
N VAL A 177 13.15 -2.96 -14.11
CA VAL A 177 12.65 -1.74 -14.77
C VAL A 177 13.62 -0.60 -14.49
N PRO A 178 14.27 -0.02 -15.51
CA PRO A 178 15.12 1.15 -15.32
C PRO A 178 14.25 2.41 -15.21
N PHE A 179 13.68 2.69 -14.04
CA PHE A 179 12.73 3.81 -13.85
C PHE A 179 13.29 5.19 -14.26
N GLY A 180 14.62 5.40 -14.15
CA GLY A 180 15.28 6.61 -14.65
C GLY A 180 15.11 6.81 -16.17
N ALA A 181 14.86 5.74 -16.94
CA ALA A 181 14.61 5.82 -18.37
C ALA A 181 13.31 6.56 -18.69
N PHE A 182 12.27 6.46 -17.85
CA PHE A 182 11.01 7.18 -18.09
C PHE A 182 11.23 8.68 -18.16
N LYS A 183 12.05 9.23 -17.25
CA LYS A 183 12.43 10.65 -17.26
C LYS A 183 13.24 11.03 -18.51
N ILE A 184 14.17 10.18 -18.94
CA ILE A 184 15.02 10.44 -20.12
C ILE A 184 14.19 10.46 -21.40
N TYR A 185 13.22 9.54 -21.53
CA TYR A 185 12.37 9.43 -22.71
C TYR A 185 11.10 10.29 -22.65
N ASN A 186 10.94 11.11 -21.60
CA ASN A 186 9.73 11.89 -21.33
C ASN A 186 8.45 11.03 -21.38
N ASP A 187 8.55 9.83 -20.83
CA ASP A 187 7.50 8.83 -20.82
C ASP A 187 6.76 8.88 -19.48
N LEU A 188 5.50 9.31 -19.52
CA LEU A 188 4.69 9.60 -18.33
C LEU A 188 4.00 8.36 -17.74
N VAL A 189 4.30 7.14 -18.22
CA VAL A 189 3.57 5.93 -17.79
C VAL A 189 3.66 5.71 -16.28
N PHE A 190 4.83 5.92 -15.66
CA PHE A 190 4.94 5.75 -14.21
C PHE A 190 4.19 6.84 -13.45
N GLU A 191 4.33 8.10 -13.85
CA GLU A 191 3.62 9.24 -13.25
C GLU A 191 2.10 9.07 -13.31
N ASN A 192 1.57 8.71 -14.48
CA ASN A 192 0.14 8.44 -14.67
C ASN A 192 -0.35 7.30 -13.78
N THR A 193 0.48 6.26 -13.61
CA THR A 193 0.17 5.13 -12.72
C THR A 193 0.12 5.56 -11.25
N LEU A 194 1.06 6.41 -10.80
CA LEU A 194 1.05 6.96 -9.45
C LEU A 194 -0.19 7.83 -9.21
N LYS A 195 -0.57 8.66 -10.19
CA LYS A 195 -1.78 9.49 -10.10
C LYS A 195 -3.05 8.66 -9.96
N ILE A 196 -3.20 7.60 -10.77
CA ILE A 196 -4.35 6.68 -10.66
C ILE A 196 -4.37 5.99 -9.30
N LEU A 197 -3.21 5.60 -8.76
CA LEU A 197 -3.12 5.04 -7.41
C LEU A 197 -3.61 6.05 -6.37
N THR A 198 -3.14 7.30 -6.42
CA THR A 198 -3.56 8.37 -5.52
C THR A 198 -5.06 8.60 -5.58
N ASP A 199 -5.62 8.73 -6.78
CA ASP A 199 -7.06 8.92 -6.97
C ASP A 199 -7.84 7.71 -6.43
N THR A 200 -7.33 6.50 -6.66
CA THR A 200 -7.94 5.25 -6.15
C THR A 200 -7.97 5.22 -4.62
N PHE A 201 -6.87 5.56 -3.95
CA PHE A 201 -6.83 5.56 -2.48
C PHE A 201 -7.65 6.70 -1.87
N LYS A 202 -7.78 7.83 -2.55
CA LYS A 202 -8.68 8.91 -2.12
C LYS A 202 -10.15 8.49 -2.21
N ALA A 203 -10.50 7.74 -3.25
CA ALA A 203 -11.86 7.22 -3.44
C ALA A 203 -12.17 6.03 -2.51
N LEU A 204 -11.20 5.15 -2.29
CA LEU A 204 -11.31 4.03 -1.37
C LEU A 204 -10.98 4.49 0.06
N HIS A 205 -12.01 4.85 0.84
CA HIS A 205 -11.83 5.13 2.26
C HIS A 205 -11.06 4.01 2.98
N ILE A 206 -10.09 4.42 3.82
CA ILE A 206 -9.22 3.48 4.54
C ILE A 206 -9.99 2.54 5.47
N GLU A 207 -11.07 3.03 6.06
CA GLU A 207 -11.98 2.27 6.91
C GLU A 207 -12.54 1.05 6.18
N THR A 208 -12.80 1.18 4.88
CA THR A 208 -13.27 0.09 4.03
C THR A 208 -12.14 -0.89 3.71
N ILE A 209 -10.95 -0.41 3.36
CA ILE A 209 -9.81 -1.29 3.05
C ILE A 209 -9.42 -2.17 4.26
N ILE A 210 -9.49 -1.62 5.48
CA ILE A 210 -9.17 -2.36 6.71
C ILE A 210 -10.08 -3.58 6.90
N GLN A 211 -11.33 -3.53 6.42
CA GLN A 211 -12.27 -4.65 6.48
C GLN A 211 -11.88 -5.81 5.54
N TYR A 212 -10.95 -5.58 4.60
CA TYR A 212 -10.42 -6.60 3.70
C TYR A 212 -8.92 -6.83 3.96
N PRO A 213 -8.53 -7.66 4.95
CA PRO A 213 -7.14 -7.81 5.39
C PRO A 213 -6.15 -8.16 4.28
N SER A 214 -6.59 -8.97 3.32
CA SER A 214 -5.72 -9.38 2.21
C SER A 214 -5.49 -8.28 1.16
N VAL A 215 -6.39 -7.29 1.09
CA VAL A 215 -6.21 -6.05 0.30
C VAL A 215 -5.30 -5.12 1.08
N LEU A 216 -5.57 -4.89 2.37
CA LEU A 216 -4.72 -4.08 3.25
C LEU A 216 -3.25 -4.54 3.23
N SER A 217 -3.02 -5.86 3.31
CA SER A 217 -1.68 -6.45 3.15
C SER A 217 -1.05 -6.08 1.81
N SER A 218 -1.77 -6.17 0.69
CA SER A 218 -1.22 -5.77 -0.62
C SER A 218 -0.92 -4.27 -0.72
N VAL A 219 -1.73 -3.42 -0.07
CA VAL A 219 -1.50 -1.97 -0.01
C VAL A 219 -0.22 -1.65 0.76
N ILE A 220 -0.08 -2.19 1.98
CA ILE A 220 1.07 -1.88 2.83
C ILE A 220 2.38 -2.42 2.22
N HIS A 221 2.35 -3.57 1.55
CA HIS A 221 3.48 -4.06 0.78
C HIS A 221 3.85 -3.14 -0.39
N LEU A 222 2.87 -2.68 -1.16
CA LEU A 222 3.09 -1.73 -2.26
C LEU A 222 3.72 -0.43 -1.74
N PHE A 223 3.18 0.13 -0.65
CA PHE A 223 3.70 1.36 -0.05
C PHE A 223 5.12 1.20 0.48
N ARG A 224 5.40 0.10 1.20
CA ARG A 224 6.76 -0.21 1.66
C ARG A 224 7.75 -0.24 0.50
N ASP A 225 7.41 -0.95 -0.58
CA ASP A 225 8.32 -1.12 -1.71
C ASP A 225 8.45 0.18 -2.53
N LEU A 226 7.37 0.97 -2.67
CA LEU A 226 7.40 2.29 -3.29
C LEU A 226 8.33 3.25 -2.54
N VAL A 227 8.19 3.34 -1.21
CA VAL A 227 9.06 4.18 -0.38
C VAL A 227 10.49 3.65 -0.38
N PHE A 228 10.69 2.34 -0.26
CA PHE A 228 12.05 1.79 -0.19
C PHE A 228 12.83 1.98 -1.49
N TYR A 229 12.22 1.73 -2.66
CA TYR A 229 12.92 1.75 -3.94
C TYR A 229 12.80 3.08 -4.70
N HIS A 230 11.73 3.86 -4.49
CA HIS A 230 11.36 4.98 -5.38
C HIS A 230 10.97 6.27 -4.65
N PHE A 231 11.33 6.44 -3.37
CA PHE A 231 10.98 7.64 -2.60
C PHE A 231 11.34 8.95 -3.29
N GLU A 232 12.52 9.04 -3.91
CA GLU A 232 12.94 10.27 -4.58
C GLU A 232 12.01 10.67 -5.72
N ILE A 233 11.55 9.68 -6.49
CA ILE A 233 10.65 9.86 -7.62
C ILE A 233 9.26 10.25 -7.10
N LEU A 234 8.74 9.52 -6.10
CA LEU A 234 7.46 9.83 -5.45
C LEU A 234 7.40 11.28 -4.98
N PHE A 235 8.43 11.71 -4.25
CA PHE A 235 8.51 13.06 -3.73
C PHE A 235 8.52 14.13 -4.82
N SER A 236 9.12 13.83 -5.98
CA SER A 236 9.17 14.78 -7.10
C SER A 236 7.89 14.83 -7.94
N ILE A 237 7.08 13.78 -7.94
CA ILE A 237 5.95 13.60 -8.86
C ILE A 237 4.60 13.79 -8.15
N ASP A 238 4.36 13.11 -7.02
CA ASP A 238 3.05 13.12 -6.37
C ASP A 238 3.16 13.15 -4.84
N PHE A 239 3.15 14.37 -4.30
CA PHE A 239 3.18 14.60 -2.86
C PHE A 239 1.94 14.05 -2.17
N ASN A 240 0.77 14.07 -2.84
CA ASN A 240 -0.48 13.57 -2.25
C ASN A 240 -0.43 12.07 -1.97
N LEU A 241 0.34 11.31 -2.76
CA LEU A 241 0.52 9.89 -2.53
C LEU A 241 1.31 9.65 -1.24
N ILE A 242 2.28 10.51 -0.92
CA ILE A 242 3.03 10.41 0.33
C ILE A 242 2.13 10.68 1.53
N ASP A 243 1.28 11.71 1.47
CA ASP A 243 0.30 11.99 2.52
C ASP A 243 -0.65 10.80 2.72
N THR A 244 -1.12 10.21 1.60
CA THR A 244 -1.94 9.00 1.62
C THR A 244 -1.19 7.82 2.26
N ILE A 245 0.09 7.61 1.92
CA ILE A 245 0.92 6.56 2.51
C ILE A 245 1.04 6.78 4.02
N LEU A 246 1.25 8.02 4.48
CA LEU A 246 1.37 8.35 5.90
C LEU A 246 0.06 8.09 6.66
N LEU A 247 -1.09 8.49 6.10
CA LEU A 247 -2.41 8.21 6.66
C LEU A 247 -2.63 6.70 6.83
N TYR A 248 -2.31 5.91 5.80
CA TYR A 248 -2.43 4.44 5.87
C TYR A 248 -1.46 3.84 6.88
N THR A 249 -0.24 4.35 6.93
CA THR A 249 0.79 3.92 7.87
C THR A 249 0.32 4.14 9.31
N GLU A 250 -0.25 5.30 9.62
CA GLU A 250 -0.83 5.62 10.93
C GLU A 250 -1.90 4.59 11.34
N LYS A 251 -2.89 4.33 10.48
CA LYS A 251 -3.94 3.36 10.78
C LYS A 251 -3.43 1.92 10.88
N CYS A 252 -2.42 1.55 10.07
CA CYS A 252 -1.79 0.24 10.10
C CYS A 252 -1.00 -0.01 11.38
N LEU A 253 -0.32 1.01 11.93
CA LEU A 253 0.35 0.92 13.22
C LEU A 253 -0.63 0.60 14.37
N LEU A 254 -1.87 1.06 14.25
CA LEU A 254 -2.93 0.78 15.24
C LEU A 254 -3.59 -0.60 15.08
N GLN A 255 -3.32 -1.33 13.99
CA GLN A 255 -3.91 -2.67 13.78
C GLN A 255 -3.28 -3.71 14.70
N PRO A 256 -4.04 -4.69 15.20
CA PRO A 256 -3.51 -5.71 16.11
C PRO A 256 -2.54 -6.71 15.43
N HIS A 257 -2.56 -6.80 14.10
CA HIS A 257 -1.77 -7.78 13.34
C HIS A 257 -0.29 -7.37 13.27
N GLU A 258 0.58 -8.17 13.89
CA GLU A 258 2.00 -7.86 14.03
C GLU A 258 2.72 -7.63 12.70
N GLU A 259 2.44 -8.45 11.69
CA GLU A 259 3.05 -8.30 10.36
C GLU A 259 2.73 -6.94 9.71
N ILE A 260 1.49 -6.45 9.87
CA ILE A 260 1.04 -5.17 9.31
C ILE A 260 1.69 -4.02 10.08
N GLN A 261 1.76 -4.11 11.41
CA GLN A 261 2.47 -3.14 12.24
C GLN A 261 3.95 -3.05 11.86
N ASN A 262 4.64 -4.19 11.71
CA ASN A 262 6.04 -4.23 11.34
C ASN A 262 6.29 -3.61 9.95
N MET A 263 5.44 -3.89 8.98
CA MET A 263 5.54 -3.25 7.66
C MET A 263 5.29 -1.74 7.70
N ALA A 264 4.35 -1.28 8.54
CA ALA A 264 4.11 0.15 8.74
C ALA A 264 5.33 0.83 9.40
N ILE A 265 5.97 0.17 10.38
CA ILE A 265 7.22 0.62 10.99
C ILE A 265 8.34 0.72 9.94
N ASP A 266 8.45 -0.26 9.04
CA ASP A 266 9.43 -0.24 7.95
C ASP A 266 9.21 0.95 7.01
N ILE A 267 7.95 1.27 6.69
CA ILE A 267 7.61 2.47 5.90
C ILE A 267 8.09 3.74 6.61
N VAL A 268 7.76 3.90 7.90
CA VAL A 268 8.21 5.06 8.69
C VAL A 268 9.73 5.18 8.68
N ALA A 269 10.44 4.08 8.95
CA ALA A 269 11.89 4.05 8.96
C ALA A 269 12.47 4.46 7.59
N ASN A 270 11.92 3.95 6.50
CA ASN A 270 12.39 4.27 5.15
C ASN A 270 12.12 5.73 4.77
N ILE A 271 10.96 6.31 5.12
CA ILE A 271 10.69 7.73 4.89
C ILE A 271 11.70 8.59 5.66
N LEU A 272 11.92 8.28 6.93
CA LEU A 272 12.86 9.03 7.77
C LEU A 272 14.31 8.92 7.27
N GLN A 273 14.74 7.72 6.87
CA GLN A 273 16.08 7.49 6.32
C GLN A 273 16.29 8.31 5.04
N ASN A 274 15.38 8.20 4.07
CA ASN A 274 15.46 8.98 2.83
C ASN A 274 15.41 10.49 3.09
N SER A 275 14.68 10.90 4.13
CA SER A 275 14.65 12.29 4.51
C SER A 275 16.00 12.75 5.06
N ILE A 276 16.65 11.99 5.96
CA ILE A 276 18.02 12.28 6.44
C ILE A 276 19.00 12.40 5.27
N ASP A 277 18.98 11.45 4.34
CA ASP A 277 19.91 11.41 3.20
C ASP A 277 19.77 12.67 2.33
N ARG A 278 18.56 13.26 2.28
CA ARG A 278 18.31 14.56 1.64
C ARG A 278 18.66 15.76 2.52
N LEU A 279 18.66 15.63 3.85
CA LEU A 279 18.85 16.70 4.83
C LEU A 279 20.32 17.03 5.12
N HIS A 280 21.25 16.70 4.24
CA HIS A 280 22.62 17.23 4.32
C HIS A 280 22.67 18.76 4.04
N GLY A 281 21.86 19.58 4.73
CA GLY A 281 22.02 21.05 4.76
C GLY A 281 20.79 21.92 4.97
N GLN A 282 19.55 21.42 4.85
CA GLN A 282 18.33 22.22 5.04
C GLN A 282 17.31 21.42 5.87
N ASN A 283 16.51 22.10 6.70
CA ASN A 283 15.43 21.56 7.56
C ASN A 283 14.08 21.62 6.82
N PRO A 284 13.53 20.52 6.27
CA PRO A 284 12.29 20.56 5.53
C PRO A 284 11.22 19.62 6.13
N ILE A 285 11.57 18.62 6.94
CA ILE A 285 10.64 17.53 7.31
C ILE A 285 9.49 18.04 8.19
N GLN A 286 9.75 19.03 9.05
CA GLN A 286 8.70 19.66 9.87
C GLN A 286 7.67 20.41 9.02
N ASP A 287 8.05 20.97 7.88
CA ASP A 287 7.13 21.67 6.98
C ASP A 287 6.38 20.68 6.08
N TYR A 288 6.98 19.52 5.77
CA TYR A 288 6.38 18.55 4.86
C TYR A 288 5.36 17.63 5.53
N PHE A 289 5.50 17.29 6.83
CA PHE A 289 4.63 16.27 7.41
C PHE A 289 4.17 16.61 8.83
N SER A 290 3.01 17.27 8.93
CA SER A 290 2.30 17.53 10.18
C SER A 290 2.00 16.27 10.99
N ASP A 291 1.87 15.13 10.31
CA ASP A 291 1.29 13.91 10.88
C ASP A 291 2.31 13.01 11.62
N PHE A 292 3.61 13.31 11.50
CA PHE A 292 4.63 12.52 12.16
C PHE A 292 4.59 12.62 13.69
N SER A 293 4.02 13.68 14.27
CA SER A 293 3.82 13.74 15.72
C SER A 293 2.86 12.65 16.20
N THR A 294 1.79 12.39 15.44
CA THR A 294 0.82 11.33 15.75
C THR A 294 1.49 9.96 15.66
N ILE A 295 2.22 9.72 14.57
CA ILE A 295 3.01 8.49 14.39
C ILE A 295 4.01 8.30 15.52
N PHE A 296 4.70 9.36 15.94
CA PHE A 296 5.65 9.30 17.06
C PHE A 296 4.99 8.81 18.35
N PHE A 297 3.82 9.35 18.72
CA PHE A 297 3.09 8.88 19.91
C PHE A 297 2.59 7.44 19.76
N ILE A 298 2.15 7.03 18.58
CA ILE A 298 1.72 5.65 18.31
C ILE A 298 2.91 4.68 18.46
N LEU A 299 4.08 5.01 17.95
CA LEU A 299 5.29 4.19 18.13
C LEU A 299 5.65 4.03 19.61
N TRP A 300 5.55 5.10 20.40
CA TRP A 300 5.72 5.01 21.85
C TRP A 300 4.65 4.14 22.52
N GLN A 301 3.40 4.22 22.08
CA GLN A 301 2.34 3.35 22.58
C GLN A 301 2.63 1.87 22.27
N ILE A 302 3.10 1.55 21.07
CA ILE A 302 3.49 0.19 20.68
C ILE A 302 4.60 -0.32 21.59
N ILE A 303 5.65 0.49 21.80
CA ILE A 303 6.73 0.15 22.74
C ILE A 303 6.11 -0.14 24.10
N LEU A 304 5.36 0.81 24.66
CA LEU A 304 4.83 0.82 26.03
C LEU A 304 3.90 -0.34 26.36
N HIS A 305 3.23 -0.92 25.36
CA HIS A 305 2.38 -2.09 25.54
C HIS A 305 3.13 -3.42 25.50
N ASP A 306 4.18 -3.57 24.69
CA ASP A 306 4.81 -4.87 24.46
C ASP A 306 6.32 -4.74 24.10
N THR A 307 7.19 -5.17 25.02
CA THR A 307 8.65 -5.16 24.81
C THR A 307 9.10 -6.07 23.67
N SER A 308 8.36 -7.14 23.36
CA SER A 308 8.73 -8.08 22.29
C SER A 308 8.65 -7.43 20.91
N LYS A 309 7.87 -6.36 20.78
CA LYS A 309 7.70 -5.59 19.55
C LYS A 309 8.80 -4.56 19.31
N ILE A 310 9.71 -4.34 20.27
CA ILE A 310 10.83 -3.40 20.10
C ILE A 310 11.82 -3.98 19.08
N ASN A 311 11.77 -3.46 17.85
CA ASN A 311 12.71 -3.80 16.79
C ASN A 311 13.65 -2.62 16.44
N SER A 312 14.67 -2.89 15.63
CA SER A 312 15.66 -1.88 15.22
C SER A 312 15.03 -0.68 14.50
N ASN A 313 13.96 -0.92 13.74
CA ASN A 313 13.32 0.09 12.90
C ASN A 313 12.46 1.04 13.73
N ILE A 314 11.79 0.56 14.79
CA ILE A 314 11.11 1.44 15.76
C ILE A 314 12.14 2.36 16.44
N VAL A 315 13.24 1.78 16.92
CA VAL A 315 14.29 2.51 17.63
C VAL A 315 14.93 3.55 16.74
N PHE A 316 15.26 3.16 15.50
CA PHE A 316 15.76 4.05 14.47
C PHE A 316 14.75 5.18 14.21
N SER A 317 13.47 4.86 14.06
CA SER A 317 12.42 5.85 13.78
C SER A 317 12.29 6.87 14.90
N ILE A 318 12.17 6.44 16.16
CA ILE A 318 12.05 7.34 17.32
C ILE A 318 13.29 8.21 17.47
N LYS A 319 14.49 7.61 17.39
CA LYS A 319 15.74 8.34 17.48
C LYS A 319 15.83 9.41 16.39
N THR A 320 15.47 9.06 15.17
CA THR A 320 15.51 9.96 14.02
C THR A 320 14.49 11.08 14.16
N MET A 321 13.26 10.79 14.60
CA MET A 321 12.24 11.82 14.82
C MET A 321 12.66 12.83 15.90
N ILE A 322 13.31 12.38 16.97
CA ILE A 322 13.85 13.26 18.01
C ILE A 322 15.01 14.10 17.46
N PHE A 323 15.93 13.48 16.71
CA PHE A 323 17.06 14.18 16.08
C PHE A 323 16.58 15.28 15.12
N LEU A 324 15.56 14.99 14.32
CA LEU A 324 14.91 15.92 13.39
C LEU A 324 13.98 16.92 14.09
N LYS A 325 13.89 16.88 15.43
CA LYS A 325 13.02 17.72 16.26
C LYS A 325 11.52 17.62 15.90
N ILE A 326 11.11 16.54 15.25
CA ILE A 326 9.70 16.30 14.90
C ILE A 326 8.84 16.22 16.16
N SER A 327 9.36 15.63 17.23
CA SER A 327 8.73 15.58 18.55
C SER A 327 9.79 15.43 19.64
N SER A 328 9.43 15.76 20.87
CA SER A 328 10.34 15.69 22.02
C SER A 328 9.99 14.53 22.94
N ILE A 329 11.02 13.98 23.59
CA ILE A 329 10.83 13.00 24.67
C ILE A 329 10.07 13.62 25.84
N GLU A 330 10.26 14.91 26.11
CA GLU A 330 9.59 15.59 27.21
C GLU A 330 8.06 15.51 27.11
N LEU A 331 7.49 15.63 25.90
CA LEU A 331 6.04 15.45 25.70
C LEU A 331 5.56 14.04 26.05
N VAL A 332 6.38 13.02 25.81
CA VAL A 332 6.06 11.63 26.20
C VAL A 332 6.18 11.48 27.71
N LYS A 333 7.22 12.08 28.33
CA LYS A 333 7.37 12.07 29.80
C LYS A 333 6.17 12.72 30.48
N GLU A 334 5.73 13.89 30.01
CA GLU A 334 4.57 14.61 30.55
C GLU A 334 3.30 13.74 30.52
N LYS A 335 2.97 13.14 29.36
CA LYS A 335 1.82 12.23 29.24
C LYS A 335 1.91 11.01 30.15
N ILE A 336 3.12 10.49 30.41
CA ILE A 336 3.32 9.38 31.36
C ILE A 336 3.14 9.86 32.80
N TYR A 337 3.61 11.06 33.14
CA TYR A 337 3.51 11.62 34.50
C TYR A 337 2.09 11.90 34.95
N GLU A 338 1.19 12.22 34.03
CA GLU A 338 -0.25 12.32 34.32
C GLU A 338 -0.83 11.02 34.90
N LYS A 339 -0.22 9.87 34.59
CA LYS A 339 -0.72 8.53 34.95
C LYS A 339 0.07 7.86 36.08
N ILE A 340 1.12 8.51 36.62
CA ILE A 340 2.01 7.91 37.63
C ILE A 340 2.08 8.78 38.90
N PHE A 341 2.04 8.13 40.07
CA PHE A 341 2.22 8.75 41.38
C PHE A 341 3.57 9.49 41.53
N GLU A 342 3.55 10.64 42.20
CA GLU A 342 4.71 11.55 42.30
C GLU A 342 6.00 10.90 42.80
N GLN A 343 5.92 9.99 43.79
CA GLN A 343 7.08 9.33 44.39
C GLN A 343 7.89 8.49 43.40
N LYS A 344 7.28 8.05 42.28
CA LYS A 344 7.92 7.24 41.25
C LYS A 344 8.45 8.07 40.07
N ARG A 345 8.10 9.36 40.00
CA ARG A 345 8.59 10.27 38.96
C ARG A 345 10.10 10.49 39.05
N VAL A 346 10.70 10.38 40.24
CA VAL A 346 12.16 10.53 40.43
C VAL A 346 12.94 9.42 39.72
N LEU A 347 12.53 8.16 39.88
CA LEU A 347 13.21 7.04 39.22
C LEU A 347 12.98 7.07 37.70
N LEU A 348 11.76 7.44 37.28
CA LEU A 348 11.43 7.58 35.88
C LEU A 348 12.21 8.70 35.19
N ASN A 349 12.38 9.85 35.85
CA ASN A 349 13.27 10.94 35.39
C ASN A 349 14.67 10.41 35.11
N LYS A 350 15.27 9.70 36.06
CA LYS A 350 16.61 9.13 35.90
C LYS A 350 16.72 8.22 34.67
N LEU A 351 15.74 7.33 34.47
CA LEU A 351 15.74 6.41 33.32
C LEU A 351 15.59 7.14 31.98
N PHE A 352 14.79 8.21 31.95
CA PHE A 352 14.61 9.05 30.77
C PHE A 352 15.81 9.96 30.50
N ASP A 353 16.51 10.42 31.52
CA ASP A 353 17.76 11.18 31.38
C ASP A 353 18.86 10.29 30.78
N GLU A 354 18.99 9.05 31.29
CA GLU A 354 19.87 8.03 30.71
C GLU A 354 19.50 7.70 29.24
N LEU A 355 18.21 7.62 28.92
CA LEU A 355 17.75 7.45 27.53
C LEU A 355 18.15 8.63 26.65
N SER A 356 17.97 9.86 27.15
CA SER A 356 18.31 11.09 26.43
C SER A 356 19.81 11.14 26.11
N VAL A 357 20.66 10.71 27.04
CA VAL A 357 22.10 10.55 26.81
C VAL A 357 22.39 9.48 25.75
N LYS A 358 21.75 8.30 25.85
CA LYS A 358 21.97 7.18 24.93
C LYS A 358 21.46 7.43 23.51
N LEU A 359 20.43 8.25 23.33
CA LEU A 359 19.91 8.62 22.01
C LEU A 359 20.92 9.42 21.17
N ASN A 360 21.83 10.13 21.83
CA ASN A 360 22.95 10.81 21.16
C ASN A 360 24.08 9.84 20.77
N SER A 361 24.06 8.59 21.26
CA SER A 361 25.05 7.58 20.89
C SER A 361 24.70 6.92 19.54
N LYS A 362 25.70 6.32 18.88
CA LYS A 362 25.49 5.53 17.65
C LYS A 362 24.95 4.12 17.91
N ASN A 363 24.91 3.66 19.16
CA ASN A 363 24.62 2.26 19.46
C ASN A 363 23.12 2.01 19.70
N SER A 364 22.43 1.46 18.69
CA SER A 364 21.02 1.09 18.77
C SER A 364 20.73 0.07 19.86
N HIS A 365 21.70 -0.80 20.17
CA HIS A 365 21.55 -1.84 21.20
C HIS A 365 21.41 -1.24 22.61
N ASP A 366 22.19 -0.22 22.93
CA ASP A 366 22.12 0.44 24.25
C ASP A 366 20.79 1.18 24.45
N ILE A 367 20.25 1.73 23.36
CA ILE A 367 18.93 2.39 23.35
C ILE A 367 17.83 1.35 23.57
N ILE A 368 17.89 0.19 22.91
CA ILE A 368 16.96 -0.93 23.12
C ILE A 368 16.96 -1.36 24.58
N LEU A 369 18.14 -1.61 25.15
CA LEU A 369 18.27 -2.02 26.56
C LEU A 369 17.70 -0.95 27.51
N GLN A 370 17.87 0.33 27.20
CA GLN A 370 17.31 1.41 28.03
C GLN A 370 15.78 1.49 27.91
N LEU A 371 15.24 1.36 26.70
CA LEU A 371 13.79 1.33 26.47
C LEU A 371 13.16 0.13 27.19
N GLN A 372 13.78 -1.05 27.13
CA GLN A 372 13.35 -2.23 27.89
C GLN A 372 13.39 -1.99 29.41
N SER A 373 14.38 -1.25 29.90
CA SER A 373 14.49 -0.90 31.33
C SER A 373 13.37 0.06 31.77
N ILE A 374 13.11 1.11 30.97
CA ILE A 374 11.96 2.02 31.16
C ILE A 374 10.66 1.22 31.16
N LEU A 375 10.52 0.27 30.24
CA LEU A 375 9.29 -0.48 30.12
C LEU A 375 9.05 -1.43 31.28
N THR A 376 10.09 -2.15 31.69
CA THR A 376 10.05 -3.05 32.84
C THR A 376 9.63 -2.30 34.10
N PHE A 377 10.05 -1.05 34.24
CA PHE A 377 9.58 -0.16 35.30
C PHE A 377 8.11 0.21 35.12
N LEU A 378 7.67 0.59 33.91
CA LEU A 378 6.29 1.03 33.65
C LEU A 378 5.25 -0.09 33.72
N GLN A 379 5.59 -1.31 33.31
CA GLN A 379 4.72 -2.51 33.39
C GLN A 379 4.31 -2.86 34.82
N GLN A 380 5.04 -2.38 35.82
CA GLN A 380 4.66 -2.56 37.23
C GLN A 380 3.42 -1.72 37.62
N PHE A 381 2.97 -0.79 36.77
CA PHE A 381 2.08 0.28 37.21
C PHE A 381 0.79 0.52 36.42
N THR A 382 0.59 0.04 35.18
CA THR A 382 -0.69 -0.05 34.41
C THR A 382 -0.46 -0.19 32.88
N SER A 383 -1.52 -0.44 32.10
CA SER A 383 -1.53 -0.31 30.64
C SER A 383 -1.70 1.16 30.20
N PHE A 384 -0.82 1.66 29.33
CA PHE A 384 -0.80 3.06 28.87
C PHE A 384 -1.38 3.20 27.45
N SER A 385 -2.50 3.92 27.26
CA SER A 385 -2.92 4.45 25.95
C SER A 385 -2.50 5.92 25.79
N PHE A 386 -1.96 6.32 24.64
CA PHE A 386 -1.60 7.71 24.30
C PHE A 386 -2.53 8.37 23.28
N VAL A 387 -3.39 7.53 22.68
CA VAL A 387 -4.47 7.85 21.73
C VAL A 387 -5.81 7.66 22.42
#